data_AF-A0A971X110-F1
#
_entry.id   AF-A0A971X110-F1
#
_cell.length_a   1.000
_cell.length_b   1.000
_cell.length_c   1.000
_cell.angle_alpha   90.00
_cell.angle_beta   90.00
_cell.angle_gamma   90.00
#
_symmetry.space_group_name_H-M   'P 1'
#
loop_
_entity.id
_entity.type
_entity.pdbx_description
1 polymer ?
#
loop_
_entity_poly.entity_id
_entity_poly.type
_entity_poly.pdbx_seq_one_letter_code
_entity_poly.pdbx_strand_id
1 'polypeptide(L)' 'MSVWHPIDTVPKDGTNVLLWTPAGIIEARYRKCLYCDDWWHDWQFSVVDAYSEHVSLEREPTHWMQLPKPPAE' A
#
# COMPACT_ATOMS: atom_id res chain seq x y z
N MET A 1 0.80 0.34 -20.93
CA MET A 1 -0.48 0.49 -20.21
C MET A 1 -0.26 -0.08 -18.82
N SER A 2 -0.63 0.64 -17.77
CA SER A 2 -0.53 0.10 -16.42
C SER A 2 -1.62 -0.95 -16.22
N VAL A 3 -1.27 -2.10 -15.64
CA VAL A 3 -2.17 -3.23 -15.42
C VAL A 3 -2.39 -3.41 -13.93
N TRP A 4 -3.63 -3.69 -13.53
CA TRP A 4 -3.96 -4.07 -12.16
C TRP A 4 -3.62 -5.56 -11.95
N HIS A 5 -2.94 -5.86 -10.87
CA HIS A 5 -2.52 -7.19 -10.47
C HIS A 5 -3.26 -7.62 -9.18
N PRO A 6 -3.54 -8.92 -8.98
CA PRO A 6 -4.10 -9.43 -7.73
C PRO A 6 -3.23 -9.07 -6.52
N ILE A 7 -3.83 -8.72 -5.37
CA ILE A 7 -3.09 -8.22 -4.20
C ILE A 7 -2.02 -9.19 -3.67
N ASP A 8 -2.23 -10.49 -3.83
CA ASP A 8 -1.36 -11.56 -3.36
C ASP A 8 0.01 -11.55 -4.07
N THR A 9 0.08 -10.88 -5.23
CA THR A 9 1.30 -10.75 -6.06
C THR A 9 2.07 -9.45 -5.78
N VAL A 10 1.64 -8.66 -4.79
CA VAL A 10 2.27 -7.37 -4.48
C VAL A 10 3.76 -7.54 -4.11
N PRO A 11 4.63 -6.61 -4.54
CA PRO A 11 6.01 -6.59 -4.09
C PRO A 11 6.06 -6.39 -2.56
N LYS A 12 6.72 -7.33 -1.87
CA LYS A 12 6.94 -7.27 -0.41
C LYS A 12 8.28 -6.66 -0.03
N ASP A 13 8.92 -5.98 -0.97
CA ASP A 13 10.24 -5.36 -0.87
C ASP A 13 10.20 -3.90 -0.39
N GLY A 14 9.01 -3.37 -0.09
CA GLY A 14 8.83 -1.97 0.31
C GLY A 14 8.66 -0.99 -0.85
N THR A 15 8.55 -1.47 -2.09
CA THR A 15 8.21 -0.63 -3.25
C THR A 15 6.85 0.04 -3.08
N ASN A 16 6.76 1.32 -3.44
CA ASN A 16 5.48 2.04 -3.47
C ASN A 16 4.63 1.58 -4.65
N VAL A 17 3.36 1.31 -4.37
CA VAL A 17 2.35 0.84 -5.31
C VAL A 17 1.05 1.60 -5.10
N LEU A 18 0.21 1.61 -6.12
CA LEU A 18 -1.19 2.00 -5.99
C LEU A 18 -1.99 0.78 -5.56
N LEU A 19 -2.82 0.92 -4.53
CA LEU A 19 -3.75 -0.09 -4.07
C LEU A 19 -5.17 0.29 -4.44
N TRP A 20 -5.93 -0.68 -4.92
CA TRP A 20 -7.38 -0.55 -5.07
C TRP A 20 -8.09 -1.08 -3.83
N THR A 21 -8.85 -0.21 -3.18
CA THR A 21 -9.73 -0.54 -2.07
C THR A 21 -11.18 -0.17 -2.42
N PRO A 22 -12.19 -0.70 -1.72
CA PRO A 22 -13.55 -0.22 -1.87
C PRO A 22 -13.75 1.25 -1.43
N ALA A 23 -12.75 1.89 -0.81
CA ALA A 23 -12.76 3.31 -0.49
C ALA A 23 -12.09 4.19 -1.57
N GLY A 24 -11.42 3.59 -2.56
CA GLY A 24 -10.71 4.28 -3.63
C GLY A 24 -9.30 3.77 -3.86
N ILE A 25 -8.50 4.57 -4.58
CA ILE A 25 -7.09 4.30 -4.88
C ILE A 25 -6.22 5.05 -3.88
N ILE A 26 -5.24 4.35 -3.30
CA ILE A 26 -4.27 4.93 -2.36
C ILE A 26 -2.84 4.52 -2.75
N GLU A 27 -1.86 5.37 -2.46
CA GLU A 27 -0.44 5.02 -2.55
C GLU A 27 0.02 4.41 -1.22
N ALA A 28 0.63 3.22 -1.29
CA ALA A 28 1.13 2.51 -0.13
C ALA A 28 2.32 1.61 -0.48
N ARG A 29 3.00 1.09 0.55
CA ARG A 29 4.04 0.06 0.42
C ARG A 29 3.87 -1.05 1.45
N TYR A 30 4.29 -2.25 1.10
CA TYR A 30 4.30 -3.38 2.02
C TYR A 30 5.53 -3.31 2.93
N ARG A 31 5.33 -3.25 4.25
CA ARG A 31 6.44 -3.20 5.22
C ARG A 31 6.13 -3.96 6.50
N LYS A 32 7.18 -4.32 7.23
CA LYS A 32 7.05 -4.80 8.60
C LYS A 32 6.56 -3.65 9.50
N CYS A 33 5.45 -3.83 10.21
CA CYS A 33 4.96 -2.84 11.18
C CYS A 33 5.24 -3.32 12.60
N LEU A 34 6.37 -2.89 13.14
CA LEU A 34 6.77 -3.33 14.48
C LEU A 34 5.87 -2.76 15.60
N TYR A 35 5.04 -1.75 15.32
CA TYR A 35 4.12 -1.19 16.30
C TYR A 35 3.01 -0.43 15.59
N CYS A 36 1.77 -0.90 15.66
CA CYS A 36 0.59 -0.22 15.13
C CYS A 36 -0.57 -0.47 16.10
N ASP A 37 -1.27 0.59 16.51
CA ASP A 37 -2.49 0.52 17.34
C ASP A 37 -2.37 -0.28 18.66
N ASP A 38 -1.20 -0.31 19.30
CA ASP A 38 -0.87 -1.12 20.51
C ASP A 38 -0.77 -2.65 20.29
N TRP A 39 -0.68 -3.11 19.04
CA TRP A 39 -0.51 -4.53 18.69
C TRP A 39 0.75 -4.73 17.82
N TRP A 40 1.36 -5.91 17.99
CA TRP A 40 2.44 -6.36 17.10
C TRP A 40 1.83 -6.90 15.82
N HIS A 41 2.20 -6.34 14.67
CA HIS A 41 1.82 -6.86 13.36
C HIS A 41 3.08 -7.26 12.58
N ASP A 42 3.12 -8.49 12.07
CA ASP A 42 4.31 -8.96 11.37
C ASP A 42 4.50 -8.25 10.02
N TRP A 43 3.45 -8.02 9.24
CA TRP A 43 3.54 -7.37 7.93
C TRP A 43 2.22 -6.69 7.52
N GLN A 44 2.30 -5.47 6.99
CA GLN A 44 1.11 -4.73 6.53
C GLN A 44 1.44 -3.65 5.48
N PHE A 45 0.38 -3.08 4.91
CA PHE A 45 0.48 -1.89 4.07
C PHE A 45 0.61 -0.63 4.93
N SER A 46 1.50 0.26 4.51
CA SER A 46 1.69 1.60 5.07
C SER A 46 1.38 2.62 3.98
N VAL A 47 0.40 3.48 4.24
CA VAL A 47 0.01 4.57 3.33
C VAL A 47 1.11 5.64 3.31
N VAL A 48 1.38 6.22 2.14
CA VAL A 48 2.44 7.23 1.95
C VAL A 48 1.97 8.65 2.33
N ASP A 49 0.66 8.88 2.31
CA ASP A 49 0.02 10.14 2.65
C ASP A 49 -0.90 10.00 3.87
N ALA A 50 -0.36 10.20 5.06
CA ALA A 50 -1.12 10.64 6.21
C ALA A 50 -0.16 11.16 7.27
N TYR A 51 -0.55 12.25 7.93
CA TYR A 51 0.00 12.76 9.18
C TYR A 51 0.00 11.73 10.36
N SER A 52 -0.24 10.45 10.09
CA SER A 52 -0.11 9.32 11.00
C SER A 52 0.66 8.20 10.29
N GLU A 53 1.79 7.80 10.87
CA GLU A 53 2.70 6.78 10.32
C GLU A 53 2.07 5.35 10.28
N HIS A 54 0.82 5.23 10.72
CA HIS A 54 0.08 4.01 10.96
C HIS A 54 -1.39 4.23 10.61
N VAL A 55 -1.74 4.10 9.34
CA VAL A 55 -3.14 3.94 8.93
C VAL A 55 -3.34 2.47 8.62
N SER A 56 -3.95 1.74 9.55
CA SER A 56 -4.55 0.45 9.26
C SER A 56 -5.61 0.67 8.18
N LEU A 57 -5.48 0.00 7.04
CA LEU A 57 -6.48 0.12 5.98
C LEU A 57 -7.81 -0.40 6.52
N GLU A 58 -8.81 0.49 6.68
CA GLU A 58 -10.15 0.09 7.13
C GLU A 58 -10.78 -0.96 6.19
N ARG A 59 -10.29 -1.05 4.96
CA ARG A 59 -10.71 -2.03 3.97
C ARG A 59 -9.52 -2.65 3.26
N GLU A 60 -9.52 -3.98 3.23
CA GLU A 60 -8.46 -4.74 2.59
C GLU A 60 -8.38 -4.44 1.08
N PRO A 61 -7.19 -4.14 0.55
CA PRO A 61 -6.99 -3.93 -0.87
C PRO A 61 -7.15 -5.26 -1.61
N THR A 62 -7.71 -5.22 -2.82
CA THR A 62 -7.92 -6.44 -3.64
C THR A 62 -6.96 -6.51 -4.83
N HIS A 63 -6.45 -5.36 -5.27
CA HIS A 63 -5.55 -5.26 -6.41
C HIS A 63 -4.49 -4.19 -6.17
N TRP A 64 -3.37 -4.32 -6.87
CA TRP A 64 -2.30 -3.32 -6.87
C TRP A 64 -1.86 -2.98 -8.29
N MET A 65 -1.20 -1.84 -8.44
CA MET A 65 -0.60 -1.40 -9.70
C MET A 65 0.71 -0.67 -9.38
N GLN A 66 1.72 -0.85 -10.23
CA GLN A 66 2.95 -0.07 -10.11
C GLN A 66 2.65 1.43 -10.34
N LEU A 67 3.32 2.30 -9.57
CA LEU A 67 3.23 3.73 -9.81
C LEU A 67 3.57 4.06 -11.27
N PRO A 68 2.79 4.94 -11.93
CA PRO A 68 3.16 5.43 -13.25
C PRO A 68 4.53 6.11 -13.17
N LYS A 69 5.28 6.07 -14.28
CA LYS A 69 6.51 6.85 -14.35
C LYS A 69 6.17 8.32 -14.11
N PRO A 70 6.95 9.02 -13.27
CA PRO A 70 6.77 10.46 -13.10
C PRO A 70 6.86 11.15 -14.47
N PRO A 71 6.19 12.31 -14.64
CA PRO A 71 6.35 13.10 -15.85
C PRO A 71 7.84 13.43 -16.04
N ALA A 72 8.28 13.43 -17.31
CA ALA A 72 9.58 13.99 -17.64
C ALA A 72 9.55 15.49 -17.31
N GLU A 73 10.62 15.99 -16.68
CA GLU A 73 10.82 17.42 -16.45
C GLU A 73 10.86 18.21 -17.77
#